data_AF-A0A914NKI9-F1
#
_entry.id   AF-A0A914NKI9-F1
#
_cell.length_a   1.000
_cell.length_b   1.000
_cell.length_c   1.000
_cell.angle_alpha   90.00
_cell.angle_beta   90.00
_cell.angle_gamma   90.00
#
_symmetry.space_group_name_H-M   'P 1'
#
loop_
_entity.id
_entity.type
_entity.pdbx_description
1 polymer ?
#
loop_
_entity_poly.entity_id
_entity_poly.type
_entity_poly.pdbx_seq_one_letter_code
_entity_poly.pdbx_strand_id
1 'polypeptide(L)'
;MSSKAVIEIQKSFETEKLEWKFIPELSPWFGGTYERLVGLTKKHIKLVTGKKYLDIESMQTLIAQVKSIINSRPLTYVCSDMESLNPLCPIDFMQPNRNKNEFLRLIPENENDFEFKEKEKAHEKLVNIWGTLQIRVEKFW
;
A
#
# COMPACT_ATOMS: atom_id res chain seq x y z
N MET A 1 -2.72 17.71 29.24
CA MET A 1 -3.84 18.46 28.60
C MET A 1 -3.71 18.29 27.09
N SER A 2 -4.69 17.69 26.44
CA SER A 2 -4.66 17.50 24.97
C SER A 2 -4.78 18.84 24.26
N SER A 3 -4.01 19.06 23.19
CA SER A 3 -4.04 20.29 22.39
C SER A 3 -5.42 20.49 21.75
N LYS A 4 -5.87 21.73 21.58
CA LYS A 4 -7.15 22.08 20.92
C LYS A 4 -7.31 21.37 19.56
N ALA A 5 -6.23 21.25 18.80
CA ALA A 5 -6.22 20.57 17.50
C ALA A 5 -6.53 19.06 17.61
N VAL A 6 -6.06 18.40 18.67
CA VAL A 6 -6.31 16.96 18.88
C VAL A 6 -7.78 16.71 19.21
N ILE A 7 -8.38 17.60 20.00
CA ILE A 7 -9.80 17.53 20.36
C ILE A 7 -10.68 17.75 19.12
N GLU A 8 -10.32 18.71 18.27
CA GLU A 8 -11.05 19.01 17.03
C GLU A 8 -11.02 17.82 16.04
N ILE A 9 -9.84 17.20 15.88
CA ILE A 9 -9.68 15.98 15.08
C ILE A 9 -10.49 14.83 15.66
N GLN A 10 -10.43 14.61 16.98
CA GLN A 10 -11.18 13.54 17.63
C GLN A 10 -12.69 13.70 17.42
N LYS A 11 -13.19 14.93 17.50
CA LYS A 11 -14.60 15.25 17.25
C LYS A 11 -15.04 14.97 15.80
N SER A 12 -14.14 15.11 14.83
CA SER A 12 -14.44 14.79 13.42
C SER A 12 -14.65 13.29 13.17
N PHE A 13 -14.06 12.43 14.01
CA PHE A 13 -14.17 10.97 13.90
C PHE A 13 -15.38 10.38 14.62
N GLU A 14 -16.04 11.14 15.49
CA GLU A 14 -17.27 10.71 16.19
C GLU A 14 -18.40 10.39 15.20
N THR A 15 -18.42 11.08 14.06
CA THR A 15 -19.37 10.84 12.96
C THR A 15 -19.13 9.53 12.19
N GLU A 16 -17.92 8.97 12.23
CA GLU A 16 -17.50 7.84 11.38
C GLU A 16 -17.43 6.49 12.12
N LYS A 17 -17.97 6.39 13.36
CA LYS A 17 -17.82 5.20 14.24
C LYS A 17 -16.36 4.77 14.45
N LEU A 18 -15.42 5.71 14.38
CA LEU A 18 -14.01 5.43 14.55
C LEU A 18 -13.58 5.70 16.01
N GLU A 19 -13.03 4.68 16.67
CA GLU A 19 -12.55 4.80 18.05
C GLU A 19 -11.08 5.23 18.07
N TRP A 20 -10.81 6.44 18.54
CA TRP A 20 -9.43 6.93 18.69
C TRP A 20 -8.78 6.38 19.96
N LYS A 21 -7.66 5.65 19.81
CA LYS A 21 -6.88 5.08 20.93
C LYS A 21 -5.46 5.64 20.96
N PHE A 22 -5.07 6.18 22.11
CA PHE A 22 -3.68 6.58 22.36
C PHE A 22 -2.84 5.39 22.80
N ILE A 23 -1.56 5.46 22.45
CA ILE A 23 -0.57 4.52 22.97
C ILE A 23 -0.38 4.77 24.46
N PRO A 24 -0.28 3.73 25.30
CA PRO A 24 -0.05 3.91 26.72
C PRO A 24 1.24 4.70 26.97
N GLU A 25 1.23 5.55 27.99
CA GLU A 25 2.42 6.30 28.41
C GLU A 25 3.57 5.33 28.72
N LEU A 26 4.81 5.76 28.43
CA LEU A 26 6.02 4.98 28.67
C LEU A 26 6.08 3.61 27.98
N SER A 27 5.24 3.38 26.96
CA SER A 27 5.15 2.11 26.26
C SER A 27 5.58 2.23 24.78
N PRO A 28 6.86 2.52 24.50
CA PRO A 28 7.34 2.76 23.13
C PRO A 28 7.18 1.54 22.22
N TRP A 29 7.14 0.33 22.77
CA TRP A 29 6.98 -0.91 21.97
C TRP A 29 5.60 -1.04 21.30
N PHE A 30 4.56 -0.40 21.83
CA PHE A 30 3.23 -0.37 21.20
C PHE A 30 3.29 0.27 19.81
N GLY A 31 4.30 1.12 19.57
CA GLY A 31 4.49 1.80 18.31
C GLY A 31 5.37 1.11 17.28
N GLY A 32 6.03 0.01 17.65
CA GLY A 32 7.13 -0.55 16.87
C GLY A 32 6.77 -0.89 15.42
N THR A 33 5.54 -1.34 15.17
CA THR A 33 5.08 -1.71 13.82
C THR A 33 5.03 -0.52 12.87
N TYR A 34 4.39 0.60 13.26
CA TYR A 34 4.32 1.78 12.39
C TYR A 34 5.67 2.49 12.33
N GLU A 35 6.48 2.48 13.40
CA GLU A 35 7.83 3.03 13.38
C GLU A 35 8.73 2.28 12.38
N ARG A 36 8.62 0.94 12.36
CA ARG A 36 9.33 0.11 11.40
C ARG A 36 8.87 0.38 9.97
N LEU A 37 7.57 0.57 9.76
CA LEU A 37 7.01 0.95 8.45
C LEU A 37 7.55 2.32 8.00
N VAL A 38 7.56 3.32 8.89
CA VAL A 38 8.14 4.65 8.62
C VAL A 38 9.64 4.53 8.28
N GLY A 39 10.37 3.69 9.01
CA GLY A 39 11.79 3.41 8.74
C GLY A 39 12.01 2.80 7.36
N LEU A 40 11.18 1.82 6.95
CA LEU A 40 11.23 1.22 5.62
C LEU A 40 10.96 2.26 4.52
N THR A 41 9.91 3.08 4.68
CA THR A 41 9.57 4.14 3.72
C THR A 41 10.70 5.14 3.57
N LYS A 42 11.23 5.68 4.69
CA LYS A 42 12.35 6.61 4.67
C LYS A 42 13.61 6.02 4.04
N LYS A 43 13.89 4.74 4.29
CA LYS A 43 15.03 4.04 3.68
C LYS A 43 14.91 4.02 2.15
N HIS A 44 13.75 3.65 1.60
CA HIS A 44 13.56 3.60 0.15
C HIS A 44 13.62 4.98 -0.48
N ILE A 45 12.97 5.99 0.14
CA ILE A 45 13.05 7.38 -0.32
C ILE A 45 14.52 7.84 -0.36
N LYS A 46 15.28 7.61 0.70
CA LYS A 46 16.70 8.01 0.76
C LYS A 46 17.56 7.32 -0.30
N LEU A 47 17.29 6.04 -0.58
CA LEU A 47 18.02 5.29 -1.62
C LEU A 47 17.76 5.85 -3.02
N VAL A 48 16.52 6.19 -3.34
CA VAL A 48 16.15 6.70 -4.67
C VAL A 48 16.53 8.16 -4.86
N THR A 49 16.28 9.00 -3.86
CA THR A 49 16.57 10.44 -3.91
C THR A 49 18.08 10.72 -3.82
N GLY A 50 18.83 9.92 -3.05
CA GLY A 50 20.27 10.12 -2.86
C GLY A 50 20.58 11.51 -2.29
N LYS A 51 21.27 12.34 -3.07
CA LYS A 51 21.61 13.74 -2.74
C LYS A 51 20.82 14.78 -3.55
N LYS A 52 19.82 14.36 -4.34
CA LYS A 52 19.05 15.24 -5.21
C LYS A 52 17.89 15.89 -4.44
N TYR A 53 17.51 17.09 -4.84
CA TYR A 53 16.23 17.69 -4.44
C TYR A 53 15.17 17.28 -5.45
N LEU A 54 13.98 16.93 -4.95
CA LEU A 54 12.82 16.59 -5.77
C LEU A 54 11.80 17.71 -5.66
N ASP A 55 11.15 18.02 -6.78
CA ASP A 55 9.93 18.79 -6.80
C ASP A 55 8.78 18.01 -6.14
N ILE A 56 7.69 18.71 -5.83
CA ILE A 56 6.55 18.14 -5.11
C ILE A 56 5.90 17.00 -5.90
N GLU A 57 5.78 17.13 -7.22
CA GLU A 57 5.13 16.14 -8.08
C GLU A 57 5.98 14.85 -8.16
N SER A 58 7.29 15.01 -8.36
CA SER A 58 8.24 13.88 -8.31
C SER A 58 8.25 13.21 -6.94
N MET A 59 8.15 13.98 -5.85
CA MET A 59 8.08 13.42 -4.50
C MET A 59 6.78 12.63 -4.27
N GLN A 60 5.63 13.12 -4.75
CA GLN A 60 4.37 12.38 -4.68
C GLN A 60 4.44 11.07 -5.46
N THR A 61 4.96 11.12 -6.69
CA THR A 61 5.19 9.93 -7.52
C THR A 61 6.13 8.94 -6.83
N LEU A 62 7.24 9.42 -6.25
CA LEU A 62 8.18 8.58 -5.52
C LEU A 62 7.51 7.88 -4.34
N ILE A 63 6.72 8.61 -3.55
CA ILE A 63 6.00 8.02 -2.41
C ILE A 63 5.02 6.95 -2.88
N ALA A 64 4.31 7.18 -4.00
CA ALA A 64 3.42 6.19 -4.58
C ALA A 64 4.17 4.91 -5.02
N GLN A 65 5.34 5.06 -5.63
CA GLN A 65 6.21 3.93 -6.00
C GLN A 65 6.68 3.16 -4.77
N VAL A 66 7.18 3.86 -3.75
CA VAL A 66 7.63 3.24 -2.48
C VAL A 66 6.49 2.49 -1.81
N LYS A 67 5.28 3.07 -1.76
CA LYS A 67 4.07 2.40 -1.26
C LYS A 67 3.79 1.12 -2.03
N SER A 68 3.88 1.14 -3.36
CA SER A 68 3.67 -0.05 -4.21
C SER A 68 4.67 -1.15 -3.90
N ILE A 69 5.95 -0.79 -3.74
CA ILE A 69 7.04 -1.72 -3.39
C ILE A 69 6.79 -2.37 -2.04
N ILE A 70 6.51 -1.56 -1.00
CA ILE A 70 6.28 -2.08 0.36
C ILE A 70 5.08 -3.04 0.37
N ASN A 71 4.00 -2.69 -0.32
CA ASN A 71 2.78 -3.52 -0.37
C ASN A 71 2.94 -4.79 -1.21
N SER A 72 3.86 -4.81 -2.17
CA SER A 72 4.13 -5.97 -3.04
C SER A 72 5.29 -6.84 -2.54
N ARG A 73 5.97 -6.46 -1.45
CA ARG A 73 7.10 -7.20 -0.89
C ARG A 73 6.63 -8.55 -0.33
N PRO A 74 7.29 -9.67 -0.67
CA PRO A 74 6.97 -10.98 -0.11
C PRO A 74 7.27 -11.05 1.40
N LEU A 75 6.32 -11.59 2.15
CA LEU A 75 6.38 -11.91 3.58
C LEU A 75 6.76 -13.38 3.81
N THR A 76 6.42 -14.26 2.87
CA THR A 76 6.72 -15.68 2.92
C THR A 76 7.70 -16.06 1.81
N TYR A 77 8.46 -17.12 2.04
CA TYR A 77 9.26 -17.75 0.99
C TYR A 77 8.37 -18.48 -0.01
N VAL A 78 8.82 -18.55 -1.26
CA VAL A 78 8.20 -19.37 -2.31
C VAL A 78 8.84 -20.76 -2.23
N CYS A 79 8.01 -21.81 -2.10
CA CYS A 79 8.48 -23.18 -2.19
C CYS A 79 8.72 -23.53 -3.66
N SER A 80 9.88 -24.10 -3.99
CA SER A 80 10.26 -24.51 -5.35
C SER A 80 9.33 -25.57 -5.96
N ASP A 81 8.63 -26.32 -5.11
CA ASP A 81 8.00 -27.57 -5.51
C ASP A 81 6.53 -27.40 -5.96
N MET A 82 6.02 -26.17 -5.91
CA MET A 82 4.65 -25.83 -6.30
C MET A 82 4.68 -24.64 -7.26
N GLU A 83 4.60 -24.93 -8.56
CA GLU A 83 4.54 -23.94 -9.67
C GLU A 83 3.41 -22.90 -9.53
N SER A 84 2.48 -23.09 -8.57
CA SER A 84 1.30 -22.26 -8.33
C SER A 84 1.33 -21.43 -7.05
N LEU A 85 2.34 -21.57 -6.17
CA LEU A 85 2.35 -20.87 -4.88
C LEU A 85 3.03 -19.49 -4.98
N ASN A 86 2.22 -18.45 -5.15
CA ASN A 86 2.71 -17.08 -5.05
C ASN A 86 3.02 -16.70 -3.59
N PRO A 87 4.11 -15.96 -3.31
CA PRO A 87 4.45 -15.54 -1.96
C PRO A 87 3.37 -14.59 -1.41
N LEU A 88 3.07 -14.67 -0.12
CA LEU A 88 2.13 -13.78 0.55
C LEU A 88 2.77 -12.38 0.67
N CYS A 89 2.08 -11.35 0.24
CA CYS A 89 2.50 -9.94 0.31
C CYS A 89 1.50 -9.14 1.17
N PRO A 90 1.88 -7.98 1.74
CA PRO A 90 0.96 -7.17 2.55
C PRO A 90 -0.36 -6.82 1.85
N ILE A 91 -0.32 -6.56 0.54
CA ILE A 91 -1.53 -6.25 -0.23
C ILE A 91 -2.51 -7.42 -0.31
N ASP A 92 -2.08 -8.66 -0.11
CA ASP A 92 -2.95 -9.83 -0.21
C ASP A 92 -3.93 -9.90 0.96
N PHE A 93 -3.62 -9.29 2.11
CA PHE A 93 -4.59 -9.15 3.20
C PHE A 93 -5.77 -8.24 2.81
N MET A 94 -5.48 -7.20 2.02
CA MET A 94 -6.50 -6.29 1.49
C MET A 94 -7.17 -6.87 0.23
N GLN A 95 -6.45 -7.70 -0.51
CA GLN A 95 -6.86 -8.26 -1.80
C GLN A 95 -6.50 -9.75 -1.91
N PRO A 96 -7.23 -10.65 -1.22
CA PRO A 96 -6.88 -12.07 -1.14
C PRO A 96 -6.81 -12.76 -2.51
N ASN A 97 -7.69 -12.33 -3.43
CA ASN A 97 -7.81 -12.90 -4.78
C ASN A 97 -7.15 -12.00 -5.85
N ARG A 98 -6.16 -11.17 -5.50
CA ARG A 98 -5.45 -10.34 -6.48
C ARG A 98 -4.70 -11.24 -7.46
N ASN A 99 -4.82 -10.97 -8.76
CA ASN A 99 -4.02 -11.65 -9.75
C ASN A 99 -2.57 -11.11 -9.70
N LYS A 100 -1.69 -11.83 -9.01
CA LYS A 100 -0.28 -11.44 -8.86
C LYS A 100 0.51 -11.49 -10.17
N ASN A 101 0.03 -12.30 -11.14
CA ASN A 101 0.62 -12.41 -12.47
C ASN A 101 0.24 -11.24 -13.38
N GLU A 102 -0.63 -10.32 -12.93
CA GLU A 102 -1.01 -9.14 -13.72
C GLU A 102 0.19 -8.23 -14.00
N PHE A 103 1.17 -8.13 -13.09
CA PHE A 103 2.40 -7.38 -13.32
C PHE A 103 3.37 -8.10 -14.28
N LEU A 104 3.49 -9.43 -14.18
CA LEU A 104 4.30 -10.23 -15.11
C LEU A 104 3.75 -10.20 -16.53
N ARG A 105 2.43 -10.08 -16.69
CA ARG A 105 1.75 -9.89 -18.00
C ARG A 105 1.97 -8.50 -18.62
N LEU A 106 2.50 -7.53 -17.89
CA LEU A 106 2.90 -6.23 -18.45
C LEU A 106 4.29 -6.27 -19.08
N ILE A 107 5.07 -7.32 -18.80
CA ILE A 107 6.32 -7.59 -19.50
C ILE A 107 5.92 -8.36 -20.75
N PRO A 108 6.00 -7.75 -21.95
CA PRO A 108 5.64 -8.46 -23.16
C PRO A 108 6.58 -9.66 -23.33
N GLU A 109 6.02 -10.85 -23.58
CA GLU A 109 6.81 -12.07 -23.83
C GLU A 109 7.64 -11.96 -25.12
N ASN A 110 7.31 -10.98 -25.97
CA ASN A 110 7.93 -10.72 -27.26
C ASN A 110 8.11 -9.20 -27.46
N GLU A 111 9.30 -8.75 -27.90
CA GLU A 111 9.59 -7.33 -28.16
C GLU A 111 8.67 -6.70 -29.23
N ASN A 112 7.90 -7.49 -29.97
CA ASN A 112 6.94 -7.01 -30.97
C ASN A 112 5.50 -6.85 -30.43
N ASP A 113 5.20 -7.24 -29.19
CA ASP A 113 3.88 -7.14 -28.56
C ASP A 113 3.68 -5.82 -27.78
N PHE A 114 4.19 -4.69 -28.29
CA PHE A 114 3.88 -3.35 -27.78
C PHE A 114 2.48 -2.85 -28.19
N GLU A 115 1.57 -3.74 -28.59
CA GLU A 115 0.24 -3.36 -29.01
C GLU A 115 -0.61 -3.03 -27.77
N PHE A 116 -0.82 -1.73 -27.54
CA PHE A 116 -1.77 -1.24 -26.54
C PHE A 116 -3.19 -1.68 -26.93
N LYS A 117 -3.66 -2.77 -26.32
CA LYS A 117 -5.06 -3.19 -26.45
C LYS A 117 -5.92 -2.31 -25.55
N GLU A 118 -6.69 -1.43 -26.17
CA GLU A 118 -7.66 -0.58 -25.49
C GLU A 118 -8.67 -1.45 -24.75
N LYS A 119 -8.54 -1.54 -23.42
CA LYS A 119 -9.45 -2.32 -22.59
C LYS A 119 -10.72 -1.49 -22.39
N GLU A 120 -11.69 -1.65 -23.29
CA GLU A 120 -13.01 -0.98 -23.26
C GLU A 120 -13.79 -1.14 -21.92
N LYS A 121 -13.32 -1.99 -20.99
CA LYS A 121 -13.91 -2.18 -19.65
C LYS A 121 -12.96 -1.89 -18.48
N ALA A 122 -11.81 -1.27 -18.74
CA ALA A 122 -10.83 -0.98 -17.70
C ALA A 122 -11.40 -0.04 -16.63
N HIS A 123 -12.12 1.00 -17.04
CA HIS A 123 -12.74 1.95 -16.12
C HIS A 123 -13.75 1.28 -15.19
N GLU A 124 -14.72 0.55 -15.74
CA GLU A 124 -15.74 -0.18 -14.96
C GLU A 124 -15.10 -1.18 -13.99
N LYS A 125 -14.08 -1.91 -14.47
CA LYS A 125 -13.33 -2.85 -13.63
C LYS A 125 -12.62 -2.13 -12.48
N LEU A 126 -11.98 -0.99 -12.75
CA LEU A 126 -11.28 -0.19 -11.73
C LEU A 126 -12.26 0.39 -10.70
N VAL A 127 -13.42 0.88 -11.13
CA VAL A 127 -14.47 1.38 -10.23
C VAL A 127 -14.99 0.25 -9.34
N ASN A 128 -15.26 -0.93 -9.89
CA ASN A 128 -15.69 -2.11 -9.12
C ASN A 128 -14.61 -2.59 -8.13
N ILE A 129 -13.34 -2.60 -8.55
CA ILE A 129 -12.22 -2.91 -7.66
C ILE A 129 -12.19 -1.88 -6.52
N TRP A 130 -12.24 -0.58 -6.84
CA TRP A 130 -12.18 0.49 -5.85
C TRP A 130 -13.30 0.37 -4.81
N GLY A 131 -14.55 0.18 -5.23
CA GLY A 131 -15.67 -0.03 -4.30
C GLY A 131 -15.49 -1.27 -3.41
N THR A 132 -14.96 -2.36 -3.97
CA THR A 132 -14.65 -3.56 -3.20
C THR A 132 -13.54 -3.30 -2.17
N LEU A 133 -12.52 -2.50 -2.52
CA LEU A 133 -11.44 -2.15 -1.62
C LEU A 133 -11.93 -1.28 -0.48
N GLN A 134 -12.81 -0.33 -0.74
CA GLN A 134 -13.37 0.55 0.28
C GLN A 134 -14.10 -0.26 1.35
N ILE A 135 -14.97 -1.19 0.94
CA ILE A 135 -15.66 -2.12 1.86
C ILE A 135 -14.68 -2.98 2.66
N ARG A 136 -13.57 -3.42 2.04
CA ARG A 136 -12.58 -4.24 2.75
C ARG A 136 -11.76 -3.42 3.75
N VAL A 137 -11.41 -2.19 3.41
CA VAL A 137 -10.74 -1.25 4.33
C VAL A 137 -11.63 -1.05 5.55
N GLU A 138 -12.92 -0.83 5.37
CA GLU A 138 -13.89 -0.65 6.47
C GLU A 138 -14.11 -1.90 7.33
N LYS A 139 -13.83 -3.11 6.80
CA LYS A 139 -13.99 -4.38 7.54
C LYS A 139 -12.71 -4.87 8.21
N PHE A 140 -11.55 -4.50 7.67
CA PHE A 140 -10.25 -4.97 8.16
C PHE A 140 -9.71 -4.10 9.31
N TRP A 141 -10.11 -2.83 9.35
CA TRP A 141 -9.86 -1.89 10.44
C TRP A 141 -11.09 -1.79 11.35
#